data_AF-A0A6P8XBV9-F1
#
_entry.id   AF-A0A6P8XBV9-F1
#
_cell.length_a   1.000
_cell.length_b   1.000
_cell.length_c   1.000
_cell.angle_alpha   90.00
_cell.angle_beta   90.00
_cell.angle_gamma   90.00
#
_symmetry.space_group_name_H-M   'P 1'
#
loop_
_entity.id
_entity.type
_entity.pdbx_description
1 polymer ?
#
loop_
_entity_poly.entity_id
_entity_poly.type
_entity_poly.pdbx_seq_one_letter_code
_entity_poly.pdbx_strand_id
1 'polypeptide(L)'
;MNRLNGLFYIAMRRVLINKLASVCHRIAIHTEQRVNMPQANLKLSAHDQQVLESVFNPLELSGIVPHNGAIQAEMELIDVEPESENLQASRELELLAVRLTEQGELDEALLKFAEALRLSERASVFNNRAQTLRLAKRDNDALEDLNRALTLASEQQLRTKCHAYCQRGVLHRKLENLDAARTDFEAAAQLGSKFAREQLVEINPFAALCNQMLRQAYDQLK
;
A
#
# COMPACT_ATOMS: atom_id res chain seq x y z
N MET A 1 -7.36 16.17 -22.52
CA MET A 1 -8.23 15.94 -21.34
C MET A 1 -7.52 14.96 -20.43
N ASN A 2 -6.77 15.43 -19.43
CA ASN A 2 -6.05 14.60 -18.45
C ASN A 2 -5.74 15.46 -17.21
N ARG A 3 -6.69 15.56 -16.26
CA ARG A 3 -6.53 16.39 -15.04
C ARG A 3 -7.30 15.91 -13.79
N LEU A 4 -7.72 14.64 -13.69
CA LEU A 4 -8.51 14.19 -12.53
C LEU A 4 -7.83 13.13 -11.66
N ASN A 5 -6.81 12.41 -12.14
CA ASN A 5 -6.09 11.42 -11.32
C ASN A 5 -5.02 12.02 -10.37
N GLY A 6 -4.69 13.30 -10.51
CA GLY A 6 -3.65 13.96 -9.70
C GLY A 6 -4.16 14.60 -8.40
N LEU A 7 -5.44 14.99 -8.32
CA LEU A 7 -5.91 15.88 -7.24
C LEU A 7 -6.21 15.15 -5.92
N PHE A 8 -6.61 13.87 -5.99
CA PHE A 8 -6.91 13.06 -4.80
C PHE A 8 -5.65 12.71 -4.00
N TYR A 9 -4.56 12.35 -4.70
CA TYR A 9 -3.24 12.10 -4.08
C TYR A 9 -2.59 13.37 -3.53
N ILE A 10 -2.85 14.54 -4.14
CA ILE A 10 -2.30 15.83 -3.71
C ILE A 10 -3.02 16.37 -2.46
N ALA A 11 -4.33 16.20 -2.34
CA ALA A 11 -5.10 16.70 -1.19
C ALA A 11 -4.78 15.95 0.12
N MET A 12 -4.63 14.62 0.06
CA MET A 12 -4.27 13.81 1.23
C MET A 12 -2.79 13.99 1.63
N ARG A 13 -1.88 14.18 0.66
CA ARG A 13 -0.47 14.55 0.94
C ARG A 13 -0.35 15.90 1.64
N ARG A 14 -1.11 16.93 1.23
CA ARG A 14 -0.95 18.30 1.76
C ARG A 14 -1.35 18.44 3.23
N VAL A 15 -2.40 17.74 3.66
CA VAL A 15 -2.86 17.77 5.07
C VAL A 15 -1.92 16.95 5.98
N LEU A 16 -1.38 15.84 5.48
CA LEU A 16 -0.43 15.00 6.22
C LEU A 16 0.96 15.67 6.32
N ILE A 17 1.44 16.30 5.24
CA ILE A 17 2.73 17.03 5.19
C ILE A 17 2.71 18.23 6.13
N ASN A 18 1.61 18.99 6.21
CA ASN A 18 1.54 20.15 7.11
C ASN A 18 1.46 19.77 8.60
N LYS A 19 0.84 18.64 8.95
CA LYS A 19 0.86 18.11 10.34
C LYS A 19 2.20 17.48 10.69
N LEU A 20 2.85 16.76 9.77
CA LEU A 20 4.20 16.20 9.96
C LEU A 20 5.28 17.28 10.03
N ALA A 21 5.18 18.35 9.23
CA ALA A 21 6.14 19.47 9.27
C ALA A 21 6.10 20.23 10.60
N SER A 22 4.92 20.38 11.22
CA SER A 22 4.77 21.01 12.55
C SER A 22 5.34 20.15 13.70
N VAL A 23 5.32 18.83 13.54
CA VAL A 23 5.89 17.88 14.51
C VAL A 23 7.41 17.78 14.31
N CYS A 24 7.89 17.71 13.06
CA CYS A 24 9.31 17.70 12.74
C CYS A 24 10.02 19.01 13.13
N HIS A 25 9.36 20.18 13.03
CA HIS A 25 9.96 21.44 13.47
C HIS A 25 10.06 21.53 15.01
N ARG A 26 9.11 20.94 15.74
CA ARG A 26 9.18 20.84 17.22
C ARG A 26 10.20 19.81 17.71
N ILE A 27 10.41 18.73 16.96
CA ILE A 27 11.44 17.72 17.26
C ILE A 27 12.84 18.27 16.91
N ALA A 28 12.99 18.96 15.78
CA ALA A 28 14.26 19.52 15.33
C ALA A 28 14.82 20.58 16.30
N ILE A 29 13.96 21.45 16.85
CA ILE A 29 14.37 22.49 17.83
C ILE A 29 14.82 21.85 19.16
N HIS A 30 14.34 20.66 19.52
CA HIS A 30 14.74 19.97 20.75
C HIS A 30 15.98 19.08 20.61
N THR A 31 16.39 18.71 19.38
CA THR A 31 17.54 17.83 19.13
C THR A 31 18.87 18.56 18.89
N GLU A 32 18.88 19.89 18.78
CA GLU A 32 20.13 20.66 18.60
C GLU A 32 20.95 20.86 19.89
N GLN A 33 20.51 20.31 21.03
CA GLN A 33 21.28 20.35 22.28
C GLN A 33 21.75 18.94 22.69
N ARG A 34 22.99 18.64 22.29
CA ARG A 34 23.95 17.73 22.92
C ARG A 34 23.52 16.26 23.16
N VAL A 35 23.94 15.38 22.25
CA VAL A 35 24.72 14.19 22.64
C VAL A 35 25.78 13.92 21.55
N ASN A 36 27.03 14.21 21.86
CA ASN A 36 28.19 13.85 21.05
C ASN A 36 28.46 12.34 21.26
N MET A 37 27.79 11.48 20.49
CA MET A 37 28.10 10.05 20.46
C MET A 37 29.36 9.83 19.60
N PRO A 38 30.37 9.08 20.08
CA PRO A 38 31.52 8.74 19.26
C PRO A 38 31.03 7.93 18.05
N GLN A 39 31.34 8.39 16.84
CA GLN A 39 31.11 7.62 15.62
C GLN A 39 32.05 6.41 15.64
N ALA A 40 31.57 5.30 16.22
CA ALA A 40 32.18 4.00 16.03
C ALA A 40 32.07 3.67 14.54
N ASN A 41 33.17 3.85 13.81
CA ASN A 41 33.28 3.51 12.40
C ASN A 41 33.35 1.98 12.28
N LEU A 42 32.22 1.31 12.55
CA LEU A 42 32.06 -0.13 12.41
C LEU A 42 31.98 -0.43 10.91
N LYS A 43 33.14 -0.70 10.28
CA LYS A 43 33.17 -1.30 8.95
C LYS A 43 32.67 -2.74 9.07
N LEU A 44 31.37 -2.94 8.80
CA LEU A 44 30.78 -4.27 8.67
C LEU A 44 31.49 -5.05 7.56
N SER A 45 31.65 -6.36 7.75
CA SER A 45 32.15 -7.20 6.66
C SER A 45 31.12 -7.23 5.53
N ALA A 46 31.58 -7.47 4.28
CA ALA A 46 30.66 -7.58 3.14
C ALA A 46 29.60 -8.68 3.36
N HIS A 47 29.95 -9.74 4.09
CA HIS A 47 29.04 -10.80 4.47
C HIS A 47 27.97 -10.31 5.46
N ASP A 48 28.38 -9.62 6.53
CA ASP A 48 27.43 -9.10 7.53
C ASP A 48 26.51 -8.05 6.92
N GLN A 49 27.03 -7.22 6.01
CA GLN A 49 26.24 -6.25 5.27
C GLN A 49 25.19 -6.96 4.40
N GLN A 50 25.55 -8.03 3.71
CA GLN A 50 24.62 -8.83 2.90
C GLN A 50 23.55 -9.54 3.76
N VAL A 51 23.93 -10.06 4.93
CA VAL A 51 22.99 -10.66 5.88
C VAL A 51 21.99 -9.61 6.35
N LEU A 52 22.46 -8.44 6.78
CA LEU A 52 21.57 -7.35 7.21
C LEU A 52 20.68 -6.86 6.06
N GLU A 53 21.21 -6.73 4.85
CA GLU A 53 20.43 -6.41 3.66
C GLU A 53 19.36 -7.48 3.39
N SER A 54 19.65 -8.76 3.59
CA SER A 54 18.65 -9.83 3.42
C SER A 54 17.55 -9.81 4.49
N VAL A 55 17.91 -9.37 5.70
CA VAL A 55 17.00 -9.30 6.84
C VAL A 55 16.09 -8.07 6.73
N PHE A 56 16.62 -6.93 6.30
CA PHE A 56 15.88 -5.66 6.22
C PHE A 56 15.22 -5.42 4.87
N ASN A 57 15.84 -5.90 3.78
CA ASN A 57 15.38 -5.77 2.40
C ASN A 57 15.28 -7.14 1.71
N PRO A 58 14.49 -8.09 2.24
CA PRO A 58 14.44 -9.47 1.73
C PRO A 58 14.04 -9.58 0.24
N LEU A 59 13.33 -8.58 -0.28
CA LEU A 59 12.93 -8.51 -1.69
C LEU A 59 14.03 -8.00 -2.64
N GLU A 60 15.09 -7.36 -2.14
CA GLU A 60 16.19 -6.89 -2.99
C GLU A 60 17.22 -8.00 -3.27
N LEU A 61 17.28 -9.04 -2.44
CA LEU A 61 18.23 -10.16 -2.60
C LEU A 61 17.67 -11.39 -3.34
N SER A 62 16.34 -11.48 -3.55
CA SER A 62 15.77 -12.49 -4.45
C SER A 62 16.08 -12.08 -5.90
N GLY A 63 17.20 -12.57 -6.43
CA GLY A 63 17.71 -12.35 -7.79
C GLY A 63 16.82 -12.86 -8.93
N ILE A 64 15.55 -12.45 -8.95
CA ILE A 64 14.62 -12.60 -10.08
C ILE A 64 14.43 -11.25 -10.80
N VAL A 65 15.01 -10.15 -10.30
CA VAL A 65 15.09 -8.90 -11.06
C VAL A 65 16.56 -8.62 -11.39
N PRO A 66 17.00 -8.79 -12.65
CA PRO A 66 18.29 -8.29 -13.06
C PRO A 66 18.28 -6.77 -12.89
N HIS A 67 19.10 -6.26 -11.97
CA HIS A 67 19.43 -4.86 -11.85
C HIS A 67 20.24 -4.42 -13.07
N ASN A 68 19.55 -4.17 -14.18
CA ASN A 68 20.08 -3.41 -15.30
C ASN A 68 19.01 -2.42 -15.75
N GLY A 69 19.18 -1.16 -15.36
CA GLY A 69 18.32 -0.06 -15.73
C GLY A 69 17.51 0.44 -14.54
N ALA A 70 17.52 1.76 -14.38
CA ALA A 70 16.67 2.53 -13.49
C ALA A 70 15.37 1.82 -13.09
N ILE A 71 15.08 1.78 -11.78
CA ILE A 71 13.72 1.57 -11.25
C ILE A 71 12.77 2.25 -12.21
N GLN A 72 12.03 1.45 -12.99
CA GLN A 72 11.25 1.96 -14.09
C GLN A 72 10.25 2.92 -13.45
N ALA A 73 10.48 4.20 -13.69
CA ALA A 73 9.60 5.27 -13.28
C ALA A 73 8.18 4.86 -13.64
N GLU A 74 7.30 4.86 -12.64
CA GLU A 74 5.85 4.73 -12.77
C GLU A 74 5.42 4.12 -14.10
N MET A 75 5.60 2.81 -14.26
CA MET A 75 4.77 2.15 -15.26
C MET A 75 3.36 2.30 -14.70
N GLU A 76 2.64 3.32 -15.17
CA GLU A 76 1.23 3.52 -14.87
C GLU A 76 0.57 2.24 -15.36
N LEU A 77 0.35 1.30 -14.44
CA LEU A 77 -0.27 0.03 -14.76
C LEU A 77 -1.67 0.40 -15.23
N ILE A 78 -1.92 0.22 -16.52
CA ILE A 78 -3.22 0.45 -17.13
C ILE A 78 -3.78 -0.93 -17.44
N ASP A 79 -4.87 -1.26 -16.76
CA ASP A 79 -5.62 -2.46 -17.09
C ASP A 79 -6.42 -2.19 -18.35
N VAL A 80 -6.24 -3.03 -19.37
CA VAL A 80 -7.05 -2.99 -20.59
C VAL A 80 -8.16 -4.02 -20.42
N GLU A 81 -9.41 -3.59 -20.54
CA GLU A 81 -10.55 -4.51 -20.62
C GLU A 81 -11.28 -4.28 -21.95
N PRO A 82 -11.74 -5.36 -22.61
CA PRO A 82 -12.34 -5.30 -23.93
C PRO A 82 -13.64 -4.48 -23.93
N GLU A 83 -13.83 -3.61 -24.92
CA GLU A 83 -15.00 -2.74 -24.97
C GLU A 83 -16.28 -3.50 -25.33
N SER A 84 -17.31 -3.33 -24.51
CA SER A 84 -18.67 -3.84 -24.70
C SER A 84 -19.65 -2.83 -24.10
N GLU A 85 -20.85 -2.73 -24.65
CA GLU A 85 -21.88 -1.77 -24.18
C GLU A 85 -22.20 -1.94 -22.68
N ASN A 86 -22.38 -3.18 -22.22
CA ASN A 86 -22.59 -3.49 -20.81
C ASN A 86 -21.38 -3.10 -19.94
N LEU A 87 -20.16 -3.23 -20.49
CA LEU A 87 -18.94 -2.84 -19.80
C LEU A 87 -18.85 -1.32 -19.67
N GLN A 88 -19.21 -0.58 -20.71
CA GLN A 88 -19.22 0.88 -20.69
C GLN A 88 -20.22 1.41 -19.67
N ALA A 89 -21.44 0.88 -19.66
CA ALA A 89 -22.44 1.24 -18.64
C ALA A 89 -21.97 0.86 -17.22
N SER A 90 -21.33 -0.29 -17.05
CA SER A 90 -20.71 -0.71 -15.77
C SER A 90 -19.60 0.27 -15.33
N ARG A 91 -18.75 0.73 -16.26
CA ARG A 91 -17.71 1.75 -16.00
C ARG A 91 -18.29 3.08 -15.56
N GLU A 92 -19.36 3.54 -16.20
CA GLU A 92 -20.00 4.81 -15.83
C GLU A 92 -20.57 4.77 -14.42
N LEU A 93 -21.22 3.66 -14.06
CA LEU A 93 -21.72 3.42 -12.70
C LEU A 93 -20.58 3.30 -11.69
N GLU A 94 -19.50 2.61 -12.03
CA GLU A 94 -18.30 2.53 -11.19
C GLU A 94 -17.70 3.92 -10.93
N LEU A 95 -17.53 4.75 -11.96
CA LEU A 95 -17.00 6.11 -11.82
C LEU A 95 -17.92 7.00 -10.97
N LEU A 96 -19.24 6.82 -11.09
CA LEU A 96 -20.20 7.51 -10.24
C LEU A 96 -20.07 7.04 -8.79
N ALA A 97 -19.99 5.73 -8.55
CA ALA A 97 -19.84 5.15 -7.23
C ALA A 97 -18.55 5.64 -6.54
N VAL A 98 -17.43 5.69 -7.26
CA VAL A 98 -16.17 6.24 -6.74
C VAL A 98 -16.35 7.70 -6.31
N ARG A 99 -17.01 8.55 -7.11
CA ARG A 99 -17.28 9.94 -6.72
C ARG A 99 -18.13 10.06 -5.46
N LEU A 100 -19.16 9.21 -5.33
CA LEU A 100 -20.00 9.17 -4.12
C LEU A 100 -19.19 8.75 -2.89
N THR A 101 -18.30 7.75 -3.03
CA THR A 101 -17.37 7.35 -1.97
C THR A 101 -16.46 8.50 -1.53
N GLU A 102 -15.93 9.28 -2.49
CA GLU A 102 -15.09 10.45 -2.19
C GLU A 102 -15.87 11.56 -1.46
N GLN A 103 -17.18 11.67 -1.71
CA GLN A 103 -18.08 12.60 -1.03
C GLN A 103 -18.51 12.11 0.36
N GLY A 104 -18.27 10.84 0.68
CA GLY A 104 -18.68 10.21 1.93
C GLY A 104 -20.10 9.60 1.90
N GLU A 105 -20.77 9.62 0.75
CA GLU A 105 -22.09 9.03 0.54
C GLU A 105 -21.95 7.52 0.32
N LEU A 106 -21.53 6.80 1.37
CA LEU A 106 -21.08 5.40 1.27
C LEU A 106 -22.20 4.44 0.86
N ASP A 107 -23.41 4.59 1.39
CA ASP A 107 -24.52 3.69 1.08
C ASP A 107 -24.98 3.83 -0.38
N GLU A 108 -25.06 5.06 -0.88
CA GLU A 108 -25.38 5.33 -2.29
C GLU A 108 -24.28 4.79 -3.22
N ALA A 109 -23.01 4.98 -2.84
CA ALA A 109 -21.88 4.43 -3.59
C ALA A 109 -21.98 2.90 -3.69
N LEU A 110 -22.28 2.21 -2.58
CA LEU A 110 -22.44 0.75 -2.57
C LEU A 110 -23.59 0.27 -3.46
N LEU A 111 -24.70 1.01 -3.52
CA LEU A 111 -25.79 0.74 -4.46
C LEU A 111 -25.33 0.86 -5.91
N LYS A 112 -24.55 1.90 -6.24
CA LYS A 112 -24.00 2.09 -7.60
C LYS A 112 -22.96 1.05 -7.98
N PHE A 113 -22.12 0.61 -7.06
CA PHE A 113 -21.26 -0.55 -7.32
C PHE A 113 -22.06 -1.83 -7.55
N ALA A 114 -23.15 -2.07 -6.81
CA ALA A 114 -24.01 -3.22 -7.02
C ALA A 114 -24.76 -3.18 -8.36
N GLU A 115 -25.15 -1.99 -8.84
CA GLU A 115 -25.65 -1.79 -10.20
C GLU A 115 -24.57 -2.09 -11.25
N ALA A 116 -23.35 -1.57 -11.08
CA ALA A 116 -22.23 -1.81 -11.98
C ALA A 116 -21.91 -3.30 -12.14
N LEU A 117 -21.89 -4.04 -11.02
CA LEU A 117 -21.60 -5.48 -10.98
C LEU A 117 -22.72 -6.33 -11.62
N ARG A 118 -23.97 -5.86 -11.58
CA ARG A 118 -25.08 -6.54 -12.28
C ARG A 118 -24.95 -6.46 -13.79
N LEU A 119 -24.37 -5.38 -14.31
CA LEU A 119 -24.12 -5.22 -15.76
C LEU A 119 -22.90 -6.03 -16.21
N SER A 120 -21.85 -6.05 -15.39
CA SER A 120 -20.63 -6.81 -15.67
C SER A 120 -19.87 -7.09 -14.37
N GLU A 121 -19.53 -8.35 -14.12
CA GLU A 121 -18.65 -8.72 -13.02
C GLU A 121 -17.20 -8.38 -13.36
N ARG A 122 -16.67 -7.29 -12.78
CA ARG A 122 -15.32 -6.81 -13.08
C ARG A 122 -14.47 -6.76 -11.82
N ALA A 123 -13.24 -7.22 -11.93
CA ALA A 123 -12.28 -7.21 -10.83
C ALA A 123 -12.04 -5.79 -10.26
N SER A 124 -11.96 -4.79 -11.14
CA SER A 124 -11.80 -3.37 -10.80
C SER A 124 -12.94 -2.85 -9.91
N VAL A 125 -14.17 -3.22 -10.24
CA VAL A 125 -15.38 -2.79 -9.50
C VAL A 125 -15.43 -3.42 -8.13
N PHE A 126 -15.11 -4.72 -8.00
CA PHE A 126 -14.97 -5.38 -6.69
C PHE A 126 -13.87 -4.72 -5.83
N ASN A 127 -12.69 -4.42 -6.41
CA ASN A 127 -11.61 -3.75 -5.70
C ASN A 127 -12.03 -2.34 -5.19
N ASN A 128 -12.78 -1.58 -6.00
CA ASN A 128 -13.25 -0.24 -5.63
C ASN A 128 -14.40 -0.29 -4.61
N ARG A 129 -15.31 -1.26 -4.74
CA ARG A 129 -16.37 -1.50 -3.75
C ARG A 129 -15.80 -1.90 -2.39
N ALA A 130 -14.76 -2.74 -2.37
CA ALA A 130 -14.07 -3.10 -1.13
C ALA A 130 -13.51 -1.89 -0.37
N GLN A 131 -12.98 -0.88 -1.07
CA GLN A 131 -12.51 0.34 -0.44
C GLN A 131 -13.66 1.07 0.28
N THR A 132 -14.81 1.16 -0.38
CA THR A 132 -16.03 1.78 0.17
C THR A 132 -16.56 1.01 1.38
N LEU A 133 -16.56 -0.32 1.31
CA LEU A 133 -16.94 -1.20 2.42
C LEU A 133 -16.01 -1.01 3.64
N ARG A 134 -14.69 -0.87 3.43
CA ARG A 134 -13.73 -0.57 4.51
C ARG A 134 -14.01 0.79 5.16
N LEU A 135 -14.37 1.82 4.38
CA LEU A 135 -14.76 3.12 4.91
C LEU A 135 -16.06 3.01 5.74
N ALA A 136 -17.00 2.18 5.29
CA ALA A 136 -18.24 1.85 5.98
C ALA A 136 -18.05 0.87 7.16
N LYS A 137 -16.81 0.50 7.51
CA LYS A 137 -16.47 -0.45 8.59
C LYS A 137 -17.00 -1.88 8.38
N ARG A 138 -17.27 -2.24 7.13
CA ARG A 138 -17.71 -3.58 6.72
C ARG A 138 -16.50 -4.39 6.23
N ASP A 139 -15.60 -4.69 7.16
CA ASP A 139 -14.29 -5.29 6.85
C ASP A 139 -14.42 -6.71 6.25
N ASN A 140 -15.35 -7.53 6.72
CA ASN A 140 -15.53 -8.90 6.20
C ASN A 140 -16.01 -8.88 4.75
N ASP A 141 -17.03 -8.08 4.45
CA ASP A 141 -17.55 -7.91 3.08
C ASP A 141 -16.45 -7.35 2.15
N ALA A 142 -15.59 -6.47 2.66
CA ALA A 142 -14.46 -5.97 1.89
C ALA A 142 -13.42 -7.06 1.57
N LEU A 143 -13.14 -7.98 2.50
CA LEU A 143 -12.27 -9.12 2.23
C LEU A 143 -12.86 -10.04 1.15
N GLU A 144 -14.16 -10.31 1.20
CA GLU A 144 -14.85 -11.10 0.18
C GLU A 144 -14.73 -10.46 -1.21
N ASP A 145 -14.96 -9.14 -1.31
CA ASP A 145 -14.80 -8.40 -2.55
C ASP A 145 -13.36 -8.43 -3.08
N LEU A 146 -12.36 -8.28 -2.21
CA LEU A 146 -10.95 -8.33 -2.61
C LEU A 146 -10.56 -9.72 -3.10
N ASN A 147 -11.06 -10.78 -2.46
CA ASN A 147 -10.89 -12.16 -2.92
C ASN A 147 -11.53 -12.35 -4.30
N ARG A 148 -12.75 -11.82 -4.51
CA ARG A 148 -13.43 -11.90 -5.80
C ARG A 148 -12.70 -11.12 -6.88
N ALA A 149 -12.18 -9.94 -6.56
CA ALA A 149 -11.37 -9.12 -7.46
C ALA A 149 -10.13 -9.89 -7.94
N LEU A 150 -9.37 -10.48 -7.02
CA LEU A 150 -8.16 -11.26 -7.35
C LEU A 150 -8.48 -12.53 -8.13
N THR A 151 -9.62 -13.17 -7.86
CA THR A 151 -10.08 -14.36 -8.60
C THR A 151 -10.47 -14.03 -10.04
N LEU A 152 -11.10 -12.87 -10.26
CA LEU A 152 -11.58 -12.44 -11.57
C LEU A 152 -10.50 -11.76 -12.42
N ALA A 153 -9.50 -11.16 -11.78
CA ALA A 153 -8.49 -10.39 -12.49
C ALA A 153 -7.66 -11.28 -13.44
N SER A 154 -7.66 -10.93 -14.71
CA SER A 154 -6.85 -11.61 -15.72
C SER A 154 -5.35 -11.34 -15.52
N GLU A 155 -4.49 -12.08 -16.23
CA GLU A 155 -3.04 -11.85 -16.23
C GLU A 155 -2.65 -10.44 -16.72
N GLN A 156 -3.51 -9.79 -17.51
CA GLN A 156 -3.29 -8.44 -18.01
C GLN A 156 -3.72 -7.35 -17.00
N GLN A 157 -4.50 -7.70 -15.98
CA GLN A 157 -5.04 -6.75 -15.00
C GLN A 157 -4.10 -6.56 -13.80
N LEU A 158 -2.83 -6.24 -14.09
CA LEU A 158 -1.77 -6.12 -13.09
C LEU A 158 -2.04 -4.97 -12.11
N ARG A 159 -2.66 -3.87 -12.55
CA ARG A 159 -3.00 -2.74 -11.68
C ARG A 159 -4.03 -3.15 -10.64
N THR A 160 -5.13 -3.77 -11.10
CA THR A 160 -6.20 -4.24 -10.21
C THR A 160 -5.66 -5.28 -9.23
N LYS A 161 -4.85 -6.25 -9.69
CA LYS A 161 -4.21 -7.23 -8.80
C LYS A 161 -3.34 -6.53 -7.74
N CYS A 162 -2.48 -5.61 -8.17
CA CYS A 162 -1.59 -4.85 -7.29
C CYS A 162 -2.37 -4.07 -6.20
N HIS A 163 -3.43 -3.37 -6.59
CA HIS A 163 -4.29 -2.64 -5.65
C HIS A 163 -5.06 -3.59 -4.72
N ALA A 164 -5.63 -4.67 -5.24
CA ALA A 164 -6.40 -5.62 -4.43
C ALA A 164 -5.53 -6.30 -3.38
N TYR A 165 -4.31 -6.74 -3.74
CA TYR A 165 -3.33 -7.25 -2.78
C TYR A 165 -2.95 -6.20 -1.73
N CYS A 166 -2.67 -4.95 -2.12
CA CYS A 166 -2.36 -3.88 -1.15
C CYS A 166 -3.51 -3.67 -0.15
N GLN A 167 -4.75 -3.60 -0.64
CA GLN A 167 -5.92 -3.39 0.21
C GLN A 167 -6.17 -4.56 1.15
N ARG A 168 -6.04 -5.80 0.65
CA ARG A 168 -6.25 -7.02 1.44
C ARG A 168 -5.17 -7.18 2.51
N GLY A 169 -3.91 -6.88 2.18
CA GLY A 169 -2.82 -6.86 3.14
C GLY A 169 -3.03 -5.84 4.27
N VAL A 170 -3.49 -4.63 3.95
CA VAL A 170 -3.84 -3.62 4.98
C VAL A 170 -4.97 -4.12 5.89
N LEU A 171 -5.94 -4.83 5.32
CA LEU A 171 -7.09 -5.34 6.07
C LEU A 171 -6.71 -6.51 6.97
N HIS A 172 -5.91 -7.45 6.48
CA HIS A 172 -5.33 -8.52 7.29
C HIS A 172 -4.47 -7.97 8.43
N ARG A 173 -3.67 -6.93 8.18
CA ARG A 173 -2.89 -6.26 9.22
C ARG A 173 -3.79 -5.62 10.29
N LYS A 174 -4.89 -4.97 9.90
CA LYS A 174 -5.89 -4.42 10.83
C LYS A 174 -6.54 -5.50 11.69
N LEU A 175 -6.68 -6.71 11.16
CA LEU A 175 -7.22 -7.89 11.84
C LEU A 175 -6.13 -8.71 12.55
N GLU A 176 -4.93 -8.14 12.74
CA GLU A 176 -3.78 -8.78 13.39
C GLU A 176 -3.28 -10.08 12.73
N ASN A 177 -3.73 -10.37 11.51
CA ASN A 177 -3.24 -11.49 10.72
C ASN A 177 -2.02 -11.06 9.90
N LEU A 178 -0.87 -10.94 10.57
CA LEU A 178 0.36 -10.42 9.97
C LEU A 178 0.95 -11.35 8.90
N ASP A 179 0.75 -12.66 9.00
CA ASP A 179 1.25 -13.61 8.02
C ASP A 179 0.51 -13.45 6.68
N ALA A 180 -0.82 -13.41 6.71
CA ALA A 180 -1.62 -13.13 5.51
C ALA A 180 -1.33 -11.74 4.93
N ALA A 181 -1.15 -10.74 5.80
CA ALA A 181 -0.77 -9.39 5.38
C ALA A 181 0.58 -9.37 4.66
N ARG A 182 1.58 -10.10 5.18
CA ARG A 182 2.90 -10.23 4.57
C ARG A 182 2.81 -10.86 3.18
N THR A 183 2.10 -11.97 3.04
CA THR A 183 1.92 -12.64 1.74
C THR A 183 1.30 -11.71 0.70
N ASP A 184 0.28 -10.95 1.09
CA ASP A 184 -0.36 -9.98 0.19
C ASP A 184 0.56 -8.83 -0.19
N PHE A 185 1.32 -8.28 0.75
CA PHE A 185 2.27 -7.23 0.44
C PHE A 185 3.44 -7.72 -0.41
N GLU A 186 3.91 -8.95 -0.22
CA GLU A 186 4.93 -9.56 -1.09
C GLU A 186 4.42 -9.68 -2.53
N ALA A 187 3.19 -10.18 -2.71
CA ALA A 187 2.56 -10.26 -4.03
C ALA A 187 2.42 -8.87 -4.69
N ALA A 188 1.95 -7.86 -3.94
CA ALA A 188 1.85 -6.50 -4.46
C ALA A 188 3.22 -5.86 -4.76
N ALA A 189 4.24 -6.14 -3.95
CA ALA A 189 5.60 -5.64 -4.16
C ALA A 189 6.23 -6.23 -5.43
N GLN A 190 6.00 -7.52 -5.70
CA GLN A 190 6.41 -8.17 -6.96
C GLN A 190 5.75 -7.52 -8.19
N LEU A 191 4.53 -6.99 -8.04
CA LEU A 191 3.83 -6.20 -9.05
C LEU A 191 4.28 -4.73 -9.10
N GLY A 192 5.33 -4.34 -8.36
CA GLY A 192 5.91 -3.01 -8.38
C GLY A 192 5.37 -2.03 -7.33
N SER A 193 4.51 -2.47 -6.41
CA SER A 193 3.96 -1.57 -5.38
C SER A 193 5.06 -1.06 -4.44
N LYS A 194 5.30 0.26 -4.47
CA LYS A 194 6.16 0.92 -3.48
C LYS A 194 5.54 0.88 -2.08
N PHE A 195 4.23 1.12 -2.00
CA PHE A 195 3.49 1.05 -0.74
C PHE A 195 3.66 -0.31 -0.07
N ALA A 196 3.51 -1.41 -0.82
CA ALA A 196 3.64 -2.75 -0.25
C ALA A 196 5.07 -3.05 0.26
N ARG A 197 6.10 -2.58 -0.45
CA ARG A 197 7.50 -2.64 0.03
C ARG A 197 7.69 -1.91 1.35
N GLU A 198 7.14 -0.69 1.46
CA GLU A 198 7.18 0.08 2.71
C GLU A 198 6.45 -0.67 3.85
N GLN A 199 5.28 -1.25 3.57
CA GLN A 199 4.54 -2.04 4.56
C GLN A 199 5.28 -3.30 5.02
N LEU A 200 6.02 -3.97 4.13
CA LEU A 200 6.84 -5.13 4.48
C LEU A 200 7.97 -4.80 5.45
N VAL A 201 8.58 -3.62 5.30
CA VAL A 201 9.57 -3.11 6.25
C VAL A 201 8.90 -2.82 7.61
N GLU A 202 7.71 -2.21 7.61
CA GLU A 202 6.97 -1.92 8.85
C GLU A 202 6.58 -3.17 9.64
N ILE A 203 6.14 -4.24 8.96
CA ILE A 203 5.74 -5.50 9.61
C ILE A 203 6.90 -6.48 9.83
N ASN A 204 8.14 -6.04 9.55
CA ASN A 204 9.31 -6.87 9.76
C ASN A 204 9.57 -7.06 11.28
N PRO A 205 9.53 -8.31 11.80
CA PRO A 205 9.72 -8.56 13.22
C PRO A 205 11.11 -8.14 13.71
N PHE A 206 12.12 -8.16 12.85
CA PHE A 206 13.48 -7.71 13.20
C PHE A 206 13.57 -6.19 13.36
N ALA A 207 12.82 -5.42 12.57
CA ALA A 207 12.75 -3.96 12.74
C ALA A 207 12.12 -3.58 14.09
N ALA A 208 11.10 -4.32 14.53
CA ALA A 208 10.50 -4.16 15.86
C ALA A 208 11.50 -4.49 16.97
N LEU A 209 12.28 -5.58 16.81
CA LEU A 209 13.31 -5.99 17.77
C LEU A 209 14.42 -4.94 17.90
N CYS A 210 14.91 -4.38 16.79
CA CYS A 210 15.93 -3.32 16.82
C CYS A 210 15.45 -2.08 17.60
N ASN A 211 14.20 -1.67 17.41
CA ASN A 211 13.61 -0.56 18.16
C ASN A 211 13.49 -0.87 19.66
N GLN A 212 13.16 -2.12 20.01
CA GLN A 212 13.11 -2.56 21.40
C GLN A 212 14.51 -2.60 22.04
N MET A 213 15.50 -3.16 21.35
CA MET A 213 16.89 -3.22 21.81
C MET A 213 17.49 -1.83 22.00
N LEU A 214 17.25 -0.89 21.07
CA LEU A 214 17.70 0.49 21.19
C LEU A 214 17.09 1.19 22.41
N ARG A 215 15.80 0.98 22.68
CA ARG A 215 15.14 1.52 23.88
C ARG A 215 15.76 0.96 25.17
N GLN A 216 15.96 -0.36 25.22
CA GLN A 216 16.57 -1.02 26.38
C GLN A 216 17.99 -0.51 26.66
N ALA A 217 18.82 -0.39 25.62
CA ALA A 217 20.17 0.16 25.76
C ALA A 217 20.15 1.63 26.24
N TYR A 218 19.19 2.43 25.78
CA TYR A 218 19.04 3.82 26.21
C TYR A 218 18.59 3.94 27.67
N ASP A 219 17.72 3.04 28.13
CA ASP A 219 17.27 3.01 29.52
C ASP A 219 18.36 2.51 30.49
N GLN A 220 19.31 1.69 30.02
CA GLN A 220 20.50 1.29 30.79
C GLN A 220 21.55 2.41 30.96
N LEU A 221 21.43 3.51 30.20
CA LEU A 221 22.30 4.67 30.27
C LEU A 221 21.79 5.78 31.21
N LYS A 222 20.61 5.57 31.83
CA LYS A 222 20.05 6.45 32.86
C LYS A 222 20.35 5.92 34.25
#